data_AF-A0A4W5K0B0-F1
#
_entry.id   AF-A0A4W5K0B0-F1
#
_cell.length_a   1.000
_cell.length_b   1.000
_cell.length_c   1.000
_cell.angle_alpha   90.00
_cell.angle_beta   90.00
_cell.angle_gamma   90.00
#
_symmetry.space_group_name_H-M   'P 1'
#
loop_
_entity.id
_entity.type
_entity.pdbx_description
1 polymer ?
#
loop_
_entity_poly.entity_id
_entity_poly.type
_entity_poly.pdbx_seq_one_letter_code
_entity_poly.pdbx_strand_id
1 'polypeptide(L)'
;MKAHTPEHTHTHPPSPYSLSLNTEAEIAVRRGTTPPTGPISLANNNTRLDTSWETATGNGMYPGFTLAGLVSYKTVERSVNNSFQYLTDTDTDTATATASKPSYQISSKVVTALVSNPATDHLAQPVILTFKHLQVPFNNIIIADVNI
;
A
#
# COMPACT_ATOMS: atom_id res chain seq x y z
N MET A 1 5.17 -69.31 15.52
CA MET A 1 4.13 -68.31 15.81
C MET A 1 4.83 -66.95 15.88
N LYS A 2 4.80 -66.16 14.80
CA LYS A 2 5.39 -64.80 14.77
C LYS A 2 4.25 -63.80 14.93
N ALA A 3 4.39 -62.88 15.88
CA ALA A 3 3.43 -61.81 16.11
C ALA A 3 3.48 -60.81 14.94
N HIS A 4 2.31 -60.50 14.39
CA HIS A 4 2.12 -59.46 13.38
C HIS A 4 1.88 -58.13 14.10
N THR A 5 2.77 -57.17 13.92
CA THR A 5 2.59 -55.79 14.41
C THR A 5 1.89 -55.00 13.31
N PRO A 6 0.73 -54.35 13.58
CA PRO A 6 0.06 -53.54 12.57
C PRO A 6 0.80 -52.23 12.34
N GLU A 7 0.97 -51.85 11.06
CA GLU A 7 1.49 -50.54 10.67
C GLU A 7 0.48 -49.45 11.01
N HIS A 8 0.88 -48.48 11.84
CA HIS A 8 0.13 -47.26 12.05
C HIS A 8 0.43 -46.28 10.90
N THR A 9 -0.47 -46.22 9.93
CA THR A 9 -0.44 -45.16 8.91
C THR A 9 -0.85 -43.84 9.58
N HIS A 10 0.12 -43.00 9.91
CA HIS A 10 -0.15 -41.63 10.35
C HIS A 10 -0.66 -40.81 9.16
N THR A 11 -1.97 -40.75 8.98
CA THR A 11 -2.59 -39.72 8.15
C THR A 11 -2.58 -38.41 8.92
N HIS A 12 -1.67 -37.51 8.54
CA HIS A 12 -1.71 -36.13 9.01
C HIS A 12 -3.03 -35.50 8.52
N PRO A 13 -3.91 -35.02 9.41
CA PRO A 13 -5.09 -34.29 8.97
C PRO A 13 -4.64 -33.01 8.23
N PRO A 14 -5.29 -32.62 7.13
CA PRO A 14 -4.97 -31.37 6.46
C PRO A 14 -5.11 -30.21 7.45
N SER A 15 -4.06 -29.37 7.55
CA SER A 15 -4.07 -28.18 8.40
C SER A 15 -5.27 -27.30 8.04
N PRO A 16 -6.16 -26.95 8.99
CA PRO A 16 -7.43 -26.26 8.69
C PRO A 16 -7.30 -24.78 8.28
N TYR A 17 -6.09 -24.27 8.05
CA TYR A 17 -5.87 -22.86 7.76
C TYR A 17 -4.99 -22.65 6.52
N SER A 18 -5.57 -22.94 5.35
CA SER A 18 -5.16 -22.29 4.10
C SER A 18 -6.20 -21.22 3.76
N LEU A 19 -6.14 -20.08 4.44
CA LEU A 19 -6.88 -18.89 4.00
C LEU A 19 -6.05 -18.20 2.91
N SER A 20 -6.24 -18.60 1.65
CA SER A 20 -5.80 -17.75 0.52
C SER A 20 -6.78 -16.59 0.38
N LEU A 21 -6.57 -15.54 1.17
CA LEU A 21 -7.26 -14.25 1.05
C LEU A 21 -6.72 -13.48 -0.15
N ASN A 22 -6.89 -14.05 -1.35
CA ASN A 22 -6.56 -13.35 -2.59
C ASN A 22 -7.72 -12.42 -2.91
N THR A 23 -7.42 -11.12 -3.08
CA THR A 23 -8.36 -10.16 -3.64
C THR A 23 -7.98 -9.96 -5.10
N GLU A 24 -8.81 -10.42 -6.01
CA GLU A 24 -8.65 -10.18 -7.44
C GLU A 24 -9.52 -9.00 -7.88
N ALA A 25 -8.97 -8.15 -8.75
CA ALA A 25 -9.68 -7.01 -9.32
C ALA A 25 -9.43 -6.99 -10.83
N GLU A 26 -10.52 -7.06 -11.60
CA GLU A 26 -10.47 -6.90 -13.05
C GLU A 26 -10.81 -5.45 -13.45
N ILE A 27 -10.04 -4.89 -14.39
CA ILE A 27 -10.23 -3.52 -14.87
C ILE A 27 -10.36 -3.56 -16.39
N ALA A 28 -11.51 -3.11 -16.90
CA ALA A 28 -11.72 -2.90 -18.33
C ALA A 28 -11.33 -1.47 -18.72
N VAL A 29 -10.48 -1.32 -19.73
CA VAL A 29 -10.04 -0.01 -20.25
C VAL A 29 -10.54 0.20 -21.67
N ARG A 30 -10.90 1.45 -21.99
CA ARG A 30 -11.20 1.86 -23.37
C ARG A 30 -9.93 2.36 -24.03
N ARG A 31 -9.65 1.84 -25.23
CA ARG A 31 -8.49 2.29 -26.02
C ARG A 31 -8.81 3.60 -26.76
N GLY A 32 -7.80 4.46 -26.86
CA GLY A 32 -7.81 5.71 -27.61
C GLY A 32 -6.55 5.85 -28.46
N THR A 33 -6.58 6.73 -29.46
CA THR A 33 -5.45 6.96 -30.37
C THR A 33 -4.50 8.04 -29.89
N THR A 34 -4.95 8.94 -29.02
CA THR A 34 -4.15 10.01 -28.42
C THR A 34 -4.14 9.88 -26.90
N PRO A 35 -3.02 10.25 -26.23
CA PRO A 35 -2.99 10.38 -24.78
C PRO A 35 -4.10 11.30 -24.27
N PRO A 36 -4.76 10.96 -23.16
CA PRO A 36 -5.61 11.91 -22.46
C PRO A 36 -4.74 13.06 -21.90
N THR A 37 -5.35 14.22 -21.66
CA THR A 37 -4.66 15.43 -21.16
C THR A 37 -5.47 16.10 -20.06
N GLY A 38 -4.79 16.87 -19.21
CA GLY A 38 -5.41 17.66 -18.15
C GLY A 38 -5.48 16.97 -16.78
N PRO A 39 -6.09 17.65 -15.80
CA PRO A 39 -6.03 17.23 -14.40
C PRO A 39 -6.92 16.01 -14.10
N ILE A 40 -6.49 15.22 -13.13
CA ILE A 40 -7.21 14.08 -12.57
C ILE A 40 -7.36 14.29 -11.05
N SER A 41 -8.58 14.11 -10.54
CA SER A 41 -8.86 14.13 -9.11
C SER A 41 -9.70 12.91 -8.74
N LEU A 42 -9.08 11.92 -8.10
CA LEU A 42 -9.77 10.74 -7.57
C LEU A 42 -9.94 10.91 -6.06
N ALA A 43 -11.16 10.81 -5.56
CA ALA A 43 -11.43 11.01 -4.13
C ALA A 43 -12.36 9.93 -3.57
N ASN A 44 -12.14 9.60 -2.31
CA ASN A 44 -13.07 8.90 -1.46
C ASN A 44 -13.26 9.70 -0.16
N ASN A 45 -14.01 9.14 0.80
CA ASN A 45 -14.33 9.86 2.04
C ASN A 45 -13.11 10.29 2.86
N ASN A 46 -11.98 9.58 2.77
CA ASN A 46 -10.80 9.77 3.63
C ASN A 46 -9.54 10.21 2.87
N THR A 47 -9.51 10.03 1.55
CA THR A 47 -8.31 10.28 0.75
C THR A 47 -8.67 10.89 -0.60
N ARG A 48 -7.78 11.76 -1.09
CA ARG A 48 -7.81 12.32 -2.44
C ARG A 48 -6.44 12.18 -3.09
N LEU A 49 -6.45 11.80 -4.36
CA LEU A 49 -5.32 11.79 -5.28
C LEU A 49 -5.57 12.87 -6.33
N ASP A 50 -4.70 13.86 -6.38
CA ASP A 50 -4.65 14.88 -7.42
C ASP A 50 -3.38 14.69 -8.26
N THR A 51 -3.55 14.60 -9.57
CA THR A 51 -2.47 14.40 -10.56
C THR A 51 -2.95 14.87 -11.94
N SER A 52 -2.28 14.47 -13.01
CA SER A 52 -2.64 14.77 -14.39
C SER A 52 -2.54 13.54 -15.30
N TRP A 53 -3.22 13.59 -16.44
CA TRP A 53 -3.11 12.55 -17.45
C TRP A 53 -1.71 12.50 -18.05
N GLU A 54 -1.02 13.63 -18.16
CA GLU A 54 0.37 13.71 -18.58
C GLU A 54 1.29 12.90 -17.64
N THR A 55 1.08 13.03 -16.32
CA THR A 55 1.82 12.23 -15.31
C THR A 55 1.45 10.75 -15.37
N ALA A 56 0.17 10.43 -15.56
CA ALA A 56 -0.31 9.05 -15.59
C ALA A 56 0.06 8.29 -16.89
N THR A 57 0.17 9.00 -18.01
CA THR A 57 0.65 8.45 -19.28
C THR A 57 2.18 8.36 -19.30
N GLY A 58 2.86 9.39 -18.79
CA GLY A 58 4.32 9.53 -18.90
C GLY A 58 4.77 9.96 -20.30
N ASN A 59 6.08 9.98 -20.49
CA ASN A 59 6.72 10.47 -21.73
C ASN A 59 7.05 9.35 -22.74
N GLY A 60 6.65 8.12 -22.47
CA GLY A 60 6.90 6.97 -23.32
C GLY A 60 5.98 6.89 -24.54
N MET A 61 6.17 5.87 -25.38
CA MET A 61 5.25 5.57 -26.47
C MET A 61 3.87 5.22 -25.92
N TYR A 62 2.83 5.95 -26.35
CA TYR A 62 1.47 5.75 -25.87
C TYR A 62 0.92 4.38 -26.31
N PRO A 63 0.58 3.47 -25.37
CA PRO A 63 0.13 2.12 -25.71
C PRO A 63 -1.35 2.05 -26.15
N GLY A 64 -1.99 3.22 -26.35
CA GLY A 64 -3.40 3.33 -26.69
C GLY A 64 -4.33 3.32 -25.49
N PHE A 65 -3.82 3.38 -24.25
CA PHE A 65 -4.61 3.57 -23.04
C PHE A 65 -3.77 4.22 -21.94
N THR A 66 -4.43 4.79 -20.92
CA THR A 66 -3.80 5.30 -19.70
C THR A 66 -4.69 4.97 -18.52
N LEU A 67 -4.07 4.59 -17.41
CA LEU A 67 -4.75 4.22 -16.16
C LEU A 67 -4.27 5.17 -15.05
N ALA A 68 -5.22 5.60 -14.22
CA ALA A 68 -4.97 6.19 -12.92
C ALA A 68 -5.97 5.58 -11.94
N GLY A 69 -5.52 5.21 -10.74
CA GLY A 69 -6.36 4.54 -9.75
C GLY A 69 -5.98 4.90 -8.32
N LEU A 70 -6.99 4.90 -7.45
CA LEU A 70 -6.83 5.08 -6.00
C LEU A 70 -7.60 3.96 -5.29
N VAL A 71 -6.88 3.05 -4.64
CA VAL A 71 -7.44 1.94 -3.88
C VAL A 71 -7.29 2.25 -2.40
N SER A 72 -8.38 2.18 -1.63
CA SER A 72 -8.36 2.40 -0.18
C SER A 72 -8.67 1.12 0.57
N TYR A 73 -7.81 0.80 1.54
CA TYR A 73 -7.97 -0.39 2.36
C TYR A 73 -8.82 -0.08 3.59
N LYS A 74 -9.80 -0.95 3.87
CA LYS A 74 -10.78 -0.71 4.93
C LYS A 74 -10.22 -0.83 6.34
N THR A 75 -9.25 -1.71 6.57
CA THR A 75 -8.84 -2.11 7.92
C THR A 75 -7.33 -2.14 8.14
N VAL A 76 -6.52 -1.94 7.11
CA VAL A 76 -5.06 -2.08 7.19
C VAL A 76 -4.47 -1.12 8.23
N GLU A 77 -5.04 0.08 8.39
CA GLU A 77 -4.58 1.06 9.37
C GLU A 77 -4.62 0.53 10.82
N ARG A 78 -5.55 -0.38 11.13
CA ARG A 78 -5.70 -0.97 12.46
C ARG A 78 -4.81 -2.18 12.66
N SER A 79 -4.50 -2.90 11.58
CA SER A 79 -3.75 -4.15 11.64
C SER A 79 -2.25 -3.96 11.84
N VAL A 80 -1.69 -2.81 11.46
CA VAL A 80 -0.22 -2.59 11.44
C VAL A 80 0.27 -1.60 12.50
N ASN A 81 -0.58 -1.23 13.46
CA ASN A 81 -0.29 -0.15 14.41
C ASN A 81 0.98 -0.40 15.27
N ASN A 82 1.42 -1.65 15.41
CA ASN A 82 2.64 -2.02 16.15
C ASN A 82 3.76 -2.56 15.25
N SER A 83 3.62 -2.44 13.92
CA SER A 83 4.60 -2.97 12.96
C SER A 83 5.79 -2.02 12.74
N PHE A 84 5.71 -0.79 13.24
CA PHE A 84 6.72 0.27 13.12
C PHE A 84 7.74 0.32 14.25
N GLN A 85 8.07 -0.86 14.79
CA GLN A 85 9.41 -1.11 15.33
C GLN A 85 10.41 -0.82 14.18
N TYR A 86 11.72 -0.93 14.23
CA TYR A 86 12.61 -0.46 13.12
C TYR A 86 12.57 1.03 12.67
N LEU A 87 11.44 1.76 12.69
CA LEU A 87 11.45 3.21 12.57
C LEU A 87 12.16 3.75 13.83
N THR A 88 13.35 4.28 13.66
CA THR A 88 14.16 4.91 14.70
C THR A 88 14.30 6.37 14.35
N ASP A 89 13.99 7.27 15.28
CA ASP A 89 14.37 8.67 15.12
C ASP A 89 15.89 8.75 14.93
N THR A 90 16.32 9.33 13.81
CA THR A 90 17.73 9.53 13.49
C THR A 90 18.36 10.69 14.26
N ASP A 91 17.56 11.44 15.04
CA ASP A 91 17.99 12.57 15.87
C ASP A 91 18.23 12.19 17.33
N THR A 92 19.09 11.20 17.59
CA THR A 92 19.63 11.01 18.95
C THR A 92 21.15 10.93 18.95
N ASP A 93 21.79 12.08 18.76
CA ASP A 93 23.20 12.31 19.11
C ASP A 93 23.43 12.38 20.65
N THR A 94 22.42 12.01 21.44
CA THR A 94 22.49 11.92 22.90
C THR A 94 21.66 10.74 23.41
N ALA A 95 22.07 9.52 23.06
CA ALA A 95 21.50 8.30 23.64
C ALA A 95 22.05 8.06 25.06
N THR A 96 21.46 8.69 26.07
CA THR A 96 21.39 8.02 27.39
C THR A 96 20.48 6.81 27.24
N ALA A 97 20.97 5.63 27.65
CA ALA A 97 20.41 4.30 27.44
C ALA A 97 19.02 4.01 28.09
N THR A 98 18.23 5.06 28.37
CA THR A 98 16.93 5.01 29.04
C THR A 98 15.80 5.68 28.25
N ALA A 99 16.05 6.21 27.05
CA ALA A 99 14.98 6.77 26.22
C ALA A 99 14.16 5.64 25.57
N SER A 100 12.90 5.50 25.96
CA SER A 100 11.93 4.59 25.34
C SER A 100 11.85 4.86 23.83
N LYS A 101 11.94 3.79 23.02
CA LYS A 101 11.81 3.89 21.57
C LYS A 101 10.47 4.56 21.19
N PRO A 102 10.45 5.53 20.26
CA PRO A 102 9.19 6.14 19.82
C PRO A 102 8.24 5.07 19.27
N SER A 103 6.95 5.19 19.63
CA SER A 103 5.88 4.37 19.08
C SER A 103 5.18 5.13 17.96
N TYR A 104 5.15 4.53 16.78
CA TYR A 104 4.44 5.08 15.62
C TYR A 104 3.11 4.38 15.43
N GLN A 105 2.10 5.14 15.01
CA GLN A 105 0.76 4.65 14.72
C GLN A 105 0.31 5.18 13.36
N ILE A 106 -0.52 4.41 12.64
CA ILE A 106 -1.13 4.92 11.42
C ILE A 106 -2.27 5.85 11.80
N SER A 107 -2.15 7.11 11.39
CA SER A 107 -3.14 8.16 11.68
C SER A 107 -4.15 8.38 10.55
N SER A 108 -4.04 7.68 9.42
CA SER A 108 -4.87 7.86 8.21
C SER A 108 -5.36 6.51 7.63
N LYS A 109 -6.12 6.56 6.54
CA LYS A 109 -6.36 5.35 5.73
C LYS A 109 -5.12 4.99 4.91
N VAL A 110 -4.81 3.70 4.84
CA VAL A 110 -3.81 3.19 3.90
C VAL A 110 -4.43 3.09 2.51
N VAL A 111 -3.67 3.54 1.50
CA VAL A 111 -4.11 3.54 0.11
C VAL A 111 -2.98 3.12 -0.82
N THR A 112 -3.36 2.66 -2.00
CA THR A 112 -2.46 2.49 -3.14
C THR A 112 -2.90 3.45 -4.24
N ALA A 113 -1.99 4.31 -4.68
CA ALA A 113 -2.14 5.08 -5.90
C ALA A 113 -1.40 4.34 -7.03
N LEU A 114 -2.04 4.19 -8.18
CA LEU A 114 -1.45 3.52 -9.33
C LEU A 114 -1.64 4.36 -10.60
N VAL A 115 -0.65 4.31 -11.47
CA VAL A 115 -0.68 4.91 -12.80
C VAL A 115 -0.12 3.93 -13.82
N SER A 116 -0.47 4.11 -15.09
CA SER A 116 0.11 3.32 -16.18
C SER A 116 1.53 3.71 -16.56
N ASN A 117 2.00 4.89 -16.14
CA ASN A 117 3.36 5.35 -16.40
C ASN A 117 4.38 4.46 -15.66
N PRO A 118 5.25 3.72 -16.37
CA PRO A 118 6.23 2.84 -15.74
C PRO A 118 7.42 3.60 -15.13
N ALA A 119 7.60 4.90 -15.45
CA ALA A 119 8.72 5.72 -14.98
C ALA A 119 8.22 6.80 -14.02
N THR A 120 8.24 6.49 -12.72
CA THR A 120 7.72 7.36 -11.65
C THR A 120 8.80 8.00 -10.78
N ASP A 121 10.07 7.71 -11.02
CA ASP A 121 11.20 8.24 -10.22
C ASP A 121 11.33 9.77 -10.33
N HIS A 122 11.01 10.31 -11.52
CA HIS A 122 11.11 11.74 -11.82
C HIS A 122 9.89 12.22 -12.61
N LEU A 123 8.86 12.65 -11.88
CA LEU A 123 7.63 13.18 -12.48
C LEU A 123 7.78 14.66 -12.79
N ALA A 124 7.33 15.08 -13.98
CA ALA A 124 7.33 16.49 -14.39
C ALA A 124 6.33 17.35 -13.60
N GLN A 125 5.25 16.73 -13.11
CA GLN A 125 4.25 17.35 -12.27
C GLN A 125 4.09 16.52 -10.98
N PRO A 126 3.83 17.16 -9.83
CA PRO A 126 3.72 16.45 -8.57
C PRO A 126 2.46 15.58 -8.52
N VAL A 127 2.54 14.51 -7.72
CA VAL A 127 1.38 13.73 -7.29
C VAL A 127 1.03 14.16 -5.87
N ILE A 128 -0.20 14.60 -5.65
CA ILE A 128 -0.65 15.09 -4.34
C ILE A 128 -1.63 14.08 -3.74
N LEU A 129 -1.25 13.51 -2.61
CA LEU A 129 -2.13 12.66 -1.80
C LEU A 129 -2.57 13.42 -0.54
N THR A 130 -3.86 13.68 -0.42
CA THR A 130 -4.45 14.32 0.76
C THR A 130 -5.18 13.27 1.59
N PHE A 131 -4.85 13.18 2.88
CA PHE A 131 -5.46 12.25 3.81
C PHE A 131 -6.19 12.99 4.92
N LYS A 132 -7.36 12.46 5.32
CA LYS A 132 -8.00 12.83 6.57
C LYS A 132 -7.39 12.02 7.71
N HIS A 133 -7.03 12.69 8.80
CA HIS A 133 -6.64 12.01 10.03
C HIS A 133 -7.85 11.34 10.68
N LEU A 134 -7.66 10.13 11.19
CA LEU A 134 -8.69 9.33 11.85
C LEU A 134 -8.85 9.69 13.34
N GLN A 135 -7.80 10.23 13.98
CA GLN A 135 -7.78 10.74 15.37
C GLN A 135 -6.85 11.96 15.50
N VAL A 136 -7.02 12.78 16.54
CA VAL A 136 -6.22 14.00 16.81
C VAL A 136 -5.98 14.11 18.33
N PRO A 137 -4.79 14.55 18.83
CA PRO A 137 -3.61 15.03 18.10
C PRO A 137 -2.40 14.09 18.18
N PHE A 138 -1.76 13.86 17.03
CA PHE A 138 -0.36 13.43 16.97
C PHE A 138 0.52 14.69 16.83
N ASN A 139 1.59 14.78 17.60
CA ASN A 139 2.47 15.95 17.58
C ASN A 139 3.35 15.98 16.31
N ASN A 140 3.71 14.80 15.80
CA ASN A 140 4.57 14.63 14.62
C ASN A 140 3.87 13.69 13.63
N ILE A 141 3.90 14.03 12.33
CA ILE A 141 3.37 13.22 11.23
C ILE A 141 4.51 12.90 10.28
N ILE A 142 4.66 11.63 9.93
CA ILE A 142 5.62 11.15 8.94
C ILE A 142 4.83 10.57 7.78
N ILE A 143 5.25 10.90 6.55
CA ILE A 143 4.75 10.25 5.34
C ILE A 143 5.57 8.97 5.17
N ALA A 144 4.90 7.83 5.10
CA ALA A 144 5.51 6.54 4.80
C ALA A 144 4.97 6.04 3.47
N ASP A 145 5.87 5.81 2.52
CA ASP A 145 5.62 5.06 1.30
C ASP A 145 6.19 3.64 1.44
N VAL A 146 5.52 2.68 0.79
CA VAL A 146 6.02 1.32 0.65
C VAL A 146 6.06 1.04 -0.85
N ASN A 147 7.26 0.93 -1.41
CA ASN A 147 7.43 0.42 -2.76
C ASN A 147 7.11 -1.09 -2.73
N ILE A 148 6.01 -1.45 -3.38
CA ILE A 148 5.57 -2.85 -3.56
C ILE A 148 6.00 -3.31 -4.95
#